data_AF-A0A1K1NEJ2-F1
#
_entry.id   AF-A0A1K1NEJ2-F1
#
_cell.length_a   1.000
_cell.length_b   1.000
_cell.length_c   1.000
_cell.angle_alpha   90.00
_cell.angle_beta   90.00
_cell.angle_gamma   90.00
#
_symmetry.space_group_name_H-M   'P 1'
#
loop_
_entity.id
_entity.type
_entity.pdbx_description
1 polymer ?
#
loop_
_entity_poly.entity_id
_entity_poly.type
_entity_poly.pdbx_seq_one_letter_code
_entity_poly.pdbx_strand_id
1 'polypeptide(L)'
;MNAPSPLVRLAPITANLVQRNPKILLGGTHQPTLLRYLDGWPRRNHGPAAFLIQFVEDGESLARFANDSFDLAVIQSPSAADAPQMIRQLTRVARQGLITRR
;
A
#
# COMPACT_ATOMS: atom_id res chain seq x y z
N MET A 1 -19.30 1.44 -25.58
CA MET A 1 -18.95 1.50 -24.15
C MET A 1 -17.94 0.40 -23.86
N ASN A 2 -16.64 0.72 -23.87
CA ASN A 2 -15.59 -0.22 -23.47
C ASN A 2 -15.12 0.21 -22.09
N ALA A 3 -15.71 -0.35 -21.04
CA ALA A 3 -15.09 -0.26 -19.72
C ALA A 3 -13.86 -1.17 -19.75
N PRO A 4 -12.65 -0.68 -19.45
CA PRO A 4 -11.49 -1.56 -19.35
C PRO A 4 -11.78 -2.61 -18.27
N SER A 5 -11.72 -3.88 -18.65
CA SER A 5 -11.89 -5.00 -17.72
C SER A 5 -10.93 -4.80 -16.54
N PRO A 6 -11.39 -4.96 -15.29
CA PRO A 6 -10.52 -4.81 -14.14
C PRO A 6 -9.38 -5.82 -14.27
N LEU A 7 -8.14 -5.34 -14.20
CA LEU A 7 -6.96 -6.20 -14.13
C LEU A 7 -6.98 -6.91 -12.78
N VAL A 8 -7.61 -8.09 -12.73
CA VAL A 8 -7.63 -8.94 -11.54
C VAL A 8 -6.28 -9.65 -11.45
N ARG A 9 -5.41 -9.17 -10.56
CA ARG A 9 -4.13 -9.82 -10.28
C ARG A 9 -4.37 -10.99 -9.33
N LEU A 10 -4.22 -12.22 -9.84
CA LEU A 10 -4.31 -13.45 -9.05
C LEU A 10 -3.03 -13.76 -8.26
N ALA A 11 -1.94 -13.05 -8.54
CA ALA A 11 -0.73 -13.13 -7.74
C ALA A 11 -0.92 -12.38 -6.40
N PRO A 12 -0.29 -12.83 -5.30
CA PRO A 12 -0.27 -12.08 -4.06
C PRO A 12 0.11 -10.61 -4.32
N ILE A 13 -0.51 -9.67 -3.59
CA ILE A 13 -0.21 -8.21 -3.68
C ILE A 13 1.31 -7.97 -3.66
N THR A 14 2.02 -8.86 -2.98
CA THR A 14 3.44 -8.85 -2.66
C THR A 14 4.36 -9.42 -3.75
N ALA A 15 3.83 -10.00 -4.82
CA ALA A 15 4.62 -10.78 -5.78
C ALA A 15 5.69 -9.98 -6.57
N ASN A 16 5.64 -8.64 -6.56
CA ASN A 16 6.64 -7.78 -7.22
C ASN A 16 7.52 -7.00 -6.21
N LEU A 17 7.45 -7.30 -4.92
CA LEU A 17 8.25 -6.62 -3.90
C LEU A 17 9.55 -7.41 -3.69
N VAL A 18 10.62 -6.94 -4.33
CA VAL A 18 11.91 -7.65 -4.50
C VAL A 18 12.89 -7.39 -3.33
N GLN A 19 12.59 -6.43 -2.44
CA GLN A 19 13.53 -6.00 -1.40
C GLN A 19 13.48 -6.84 -0.11
N ARG A 20 14.65 -6.97 0.55
CA ARG A 20 14.85 -7.75 1.79
C ARG A 20 14.08 -7.19 2.99
N ASN A 21 13.87 -5.87 3.07
CA ASN A 21 13.12 -5.19 4.12
C ASN A 21 12.21 -4.09 3.51
N PRO A 22 11.04 -4.44 2.98
CA PRO A 22 10.20 -3.44 2.33
C PRO A 22 9.57 -2.50 3.37
N LYS A 23 9.50 -1.22 3.02
CA LYS A 23 8.86 -0.18 3.83
C LYS A 23 7.42 0.02 3.37
N ILE A 24 6.47 -0.18 4.27
CA ILE A 24 5.04 -0.24 3.98
C ILE A 24 4.32 0.87 4.74
N LEU A 25 3.54 1.68 4.03
CA LEU A 25 2.66 2.68 4.62
C LEU A 25 1.24 2.12 4.72
N LEU A 26 0.65 2.15 5.92
CA LEU A 26 -0.72 1.71 6.19
C LEU A 26 -1.57 2.87 6.71
N GLY A 27 -2.59 3.26 5.94
CA GLY A 27 -3.53 4.31 6.30
C GLY A 27 -4.78 3.80 6.99
N GLY A 28 -5.06 4.33 8.18
CA GLY A 28 -6.28 4.09 8.94
C GLY A 28 -6.06 3.40 10.27
N THR A 29 -7.06 3.54 11.14
CA THR A 29 -7.05 2.98 12.49
C THR A 29 -7.31 1.48 12.42
N HIS A 30 -6.30 0.68 12.76
CA HIS A 30 -6.39 -0.77 12.88
C HIS A 30 -6.68 -1.52 11.57
N GLN A 31 -5.62 -1.97 10.87
CA GLN A 31 -5.73 -2.91 9.76
C GLN A 31 -5.21 -4.32 10.13
N PRO A 32 -5.82 -5.03 11.10
CA PRO A 32 -5.33 -6.35 11.53
C PRO A 32 -5.39 -7.37 10.39
N THR A 33 -6.42 -7.31 9.54
CA THR A 33 -6.53 -8.17 8.35
C THR A 33 -5.37 -7.95 7.39
N LEU A 34 -4.97 -6.69 7.18
CA LEU A 34 -3.89 -6.38 6.27
C LEU A 34 -2.52 -6.76 6.85
N LEU A 35 -2.32 -6.54 8.16
CA LEU A 35 -1.16 -7.07 8.87
C LEU A 35 -1.07 -8.59 8.72
N ARG A 36 -2.19 -9.33 8.86
CA ARG A 36 -2.22 -10.78 8.64
C ARG A 36 -1.88 -11.19 7.21
N TYR A 37 -2.31 -10.41 6.21
CA TYR A 37 -1.89 -10.64 4.82
C TYR A 37 -0.38 -10.40 4.62
N LEU A 38 0.19 -9.43 5.32
CA LEU A 38 1.64 -9.19 5.33
C LEU A 38 2.40 -10.29 6.11
N ASP A 39 1.88 -10.80 7.22
CA ASP A 39 2.50 -11.91 7.97
C ASP A 39 2.60 -13.18 7.13
N GLY A 40 1.61 -13.42 6.26
CA GLY A 40 1.59 -14.53 5.29
C GLY A 40 2.46 -14.32 4.06
N TRP A 41 3.27 -13.25 4.00
CA TRP A 41 4.10 -12.93 2.84
C TRP A 41 5.08 -14.06 2.53
N PRO A 42 5.14 -14.52 1.26
CA PRO A 42 6.01 -15.61 0.86
C PRO A 42 7.48 -15.19 1.06
N ARG A 43 8.13 -15.77 2.07
CA ARG A 43 9.57 -15.62 2.35
C ARG A 43 10.35 -16.41 1.29
N ARG A 44 10.28 -15.97 0.03
CA ARG A 44 10.85 -16.66 -1.13
C ARG A 44 12.37 -16.79 -1.07
N ASN A 45 13.02 -15.92 -0.31
CA ASN A 45 14.41 -16.06 0.09
C ASN A 45 14.42 -16.44 1.57
N HIS A 46 15.08 -17.54 1.93
CA HIS A 46 15.16 -18.18 3.24
C HIS A 46 15.75 -17.28 4.35
N GLY A 47 15.12 -16.13 4.63
CA GLY A 47 15.52 -15.19 5.66
C GLY A 47 14.31 -14.43 6.20
N PRO A 48 14.40 -13.92 7.44
CA PRO A 48 13.37 -13.05 7.98
C PRO A 48 13.26 -11.79 7.11
N ALA A 49 12.11 -11.59 6.46
CA ALA A 49 11.77 -10.31 5.87
C ALA A 49 11.23 -9.43 7.00
N ALA A 50 11.99 -8.42 7.43
CA ALA A 50 11.52 -7.47 8.42
C ALA A 50 10.78 -6.35 7.69
N PHE A 51 9.46 -6.27 7.87
CA PHE A 51 8.68 -5.15 7.34
C PHE A 51 8.87 -3.91 8.20
N LEU A 52 9.14 -2.78 7.54
CA LEU A 52 9.09 -1.48 8.19
C LEU A 52 7.70 -0.89 7.96
N ILE A 53 6.79 -1.11 8.91
CA ILE A 53 5.40 -0.66 8.79
C ILE A 53 5.26 0.71 9.45
N GLN A 54 4.73 1.68 8.70
CA GLN A 54 4.40 3.00 9.19
C GLN A 54 2.90 3.23 9.09
N PHE A 55 2.29 3.68 10.18
CA PHE A 55 0.87 4.01 10.22
C PHE A 55 0.66 5.50 9.98
N VAL A 56 -0.44 5.82 9.31
CA VAL A 56 -0.96 7.16 9.06
C VAL A 56 -2.46 7.15 9.34
N GLU A 57 -3.00 8.22 9.93
CA GLU A 57 -4.44 8.29 10.17
C GLU A 57 -5.22 8.46 8.86
N ASP A 58 -6.49 8.06 8.85
CA ASP A 58 -7.34 8.25 7.68
C ASP A 58 -7.46 9.75 7.34
N GLY A 59 -7.19 10.09 6.08
CA GLY A 59 -7.25 11.48 5.59
C GLY A 59 -6.04 12.34 5.95
N GLU A 60 -5.06 11.80 6.68
CA GLU A 60 -3.85 12.54 7.03
C GLU A 60 -2.93 12.72 5.81
N SER A 61 -2.36 13.92 5.68
CA SER A 61 -1.52 14.28 4.54
C SER A 61 -0.21 13.50 4.52
N LEU A 62 0.15 12.96 3.35
CA LEU A 62 1.42 12.26 3.13
C LEU A 62 2.57 13.21 2.77
N ALA A 63 2.35 14.53 2.83
CA ALA A 63 3.32 15.54 2.43
C ALA A 63 4.66 15.47 3.20
N ARG A 64 4.61 15.02 4.47
CA ARG A 64 5.79 14.82 5.33
C ARG A 64 6.75 13.75 4.85
N PHE A 65 6.31 12.85 3.98
CA PHE A 65 7.13 11.76 3.46
C PHE A 65 7.85 12.20 2.20
N ALA A 66 9.08 11.70 1.99
CA ALA A 66 9.82 11.92 0.76
C ALA A 66 9.23 11.12 -0.42
N ASN A 67 9.61 11.48 -1.64
CA ASN A 67 9.24 10.73 -2.85
C ASN A 67 9.83 9.31 -2.79
N ASP A 68 9.12 8.33 -3.34
CA ASP A 68 9.55 6.92 -3.46
C ASP A 68 10.07 6.30 -2.14
N SER A 69 9.57 6.81 -1.02
CA SER A 69 10.00 6.46 0.34
C SER A 69 9.37 5.17 0.84
N PHE A 70 8.29 4.71 0.20
CA PHE A 70 7.62 3.45 0.51
C PHE A 70 7.59 2.52 -0.70
N ASP A 71 7.75 1.23 -0.45
CA ASP A 71 7.63 0.20 -1.47
C ASP A 71 6.16 -0.12 -1.77
N LEU A 72 5.32 -0.06 -0.74
CA LEU A 72 3.88 -0.26 -0.84
C LEU A 72 3.15 0.72 0.09
N ALA A 73 2.14 1.40 -0.43
CA ALA A 73 1.20 2.17 0.37
C ALA A 73 -0.22 1.59 0.23
N VAL A 74 -0.86 1.31 1.36
CA VAL A 74 -2.25 0.88 1.40
C VAL A 74 -3.05 1.82 2.28
N ILE A 75 -4.11 2.39 1.73
CA ILE A 75 -5.02 3.27 2.46
C ILE A 75 -6.46 2.81 2.28
N GLN A 76 -7.33 3.27 3.17
CA GLN A 76 -8.75 3.22 2.93
C GLN A 76 -9.15 4.14 1.78
N SER A 77 -10.20 3.75 1.06
CA SER A 77 -10.76 4.56 -0.02
C SER A 77 -11.11 5.96 0.47
N PRO A 78 -10.47 7.01 -0.05
CA PRO A 78 -10.81 8.38 0.32
C PRO A 78 -12.19 8.74 -0.24
N SER A 79 -12.75 9.85 0.28
CA SER A 79 -13.94 10.46 -0.29
C SER A 79 -13.69 10.91 -1.74
N ALA A 80 -14.76 11.11 -2.53
CA ALA A 80 -14.62 11.59 -3.90
C ALA A 80 -13.94 12.98 -3.99
N ALA A 81 -14.14 13.84 -2.98
CA ALA A 81 -13.54 15.16 -2.91
C ALA A 81 -12.02 15.08 -2.67
N ASP A 82 -11.58 14.14 -1.83
CA ASP A 82 -10.18 14.03 -1.41
C ASP A 82 -9.35 13.11 -2.31
N ALA A 83 -10.02 12.23 -3.07
CA ALA A 83 -9.38 11.23 -3.92
C ALA A 83 -8.30 11.80 -4.86
N PRO A 84 -8.51 12.92 -5.59
CA PRO A 84 -7.49 13.45 -6.50
C PRO A 84 -6.22 13.88 -5.77
N GLN A 85 -6.35 14.48 -4.58
CA GLN A 85 -5.19 14.89 -3.79
C GLN A 85 -4.47 13.66 -3.21
N MET A 86 -5.24 12.73 -2.63
CA MET A 86 -4.68 11.54 -2.02
C MET A 86 -3.96 10.64 -3.04
N ILE A 87 -4.53 10.44 -4.24
CA ILE A 87 -3.88 9.68 -5.32
C ILE A 87 -2.57 10.33 -5.74
N ARG A 88 -2.51 11.67 -5.86
CA ARG A 88 -1.27 12.40 -6.15
C ARG A 88 -0.22 12.22 -5.05
N GLN A 89 -0.65 12.26 -3.80
CA GLN A 89 0.26 12.05 -2.68
C GLN A 89 0.78 10.61 -2.65
N LEU A 90 -0.08 9.61 -2.88
CA LEU A 90 0.29 8.19 -2.93
C LEU A 90 1.28 7.89 -4.06
N THR A 91 0.97 8.35 -5.27
CA THR A 91 1.84 8.15 -6.45
C THR A 91 3.21 8.78 -6.28
N ARG A 92 3.32 9.84 -5.47
CA ARG A 92 4.60 10.48 -5.14
C ARG A 92 5.41 9.67 -4.12
N VAL A 93 4.77 9.22 -3.04
CA VAL A 93 5.50 8.61 -1.90
C VAL A 93 5.74 7.12 -2.06
N ALA A 94 4.93 6.44 -2.87
CA ALA A 94 4.93 4.98 -2.97
C ALA A 94 5.29 4.49 -4.38
N ARG A 95 6.19 3.51 -4.43
CA ARG A 95 6.54 2.79 -5.67
C ARG A 95 5.38 1.90 -6.15
N GLN A 96 4.55 1.43 -5.21
CA GLN A 96 3.31 0.68 -5.47
C GLN A 96 2.20 1.19 -4.54
N GLY A 97 1.00 1.40 -5.07
CA GLY A 97 -0.16 1.89 -4.31
C GLY A 97 -1.37 0.96 -4.42
N LEU A 98 -2.12 0.79 -3.33
CA LEU A 98 -3.37 0.05 -3.28
C LEU A 98 -4.43 0.84 -2.51
N ILE A 99 -5.64 0.92 -3.09
CA ILE A 99 -6.80 1.55 -2.47
C ILE A 99 -7.81 0.46 -2.16
N THR A 100 -8.17 0.32 -0.89
CA THR A 100 -9.20 -0.64 -0.46
C THR A 100 -10.53 0.07 -0.31
N ARG A 101 -11.57 -0.46 -0.94
CA ARG A 101 -12.95 0.02 -0.77
C ARG A 101 -13.63 -0.73 0.37
N ARG A 102 -14.38 -0.01 1.20
CA ARG A 102 -15.35 -0.59 2.13
C ARG A 102 -16.67 -0.82 1.39
#